data_AF-A0A916T478-F1
#
_entry.id   AF-A0A916T478-F1
#
_cell.length_a   1.000
_cell.length_b   1.000
_cell.length_c   1.000
_cell.angle_alpha   90.00
_cell.angle_beta   90.00
_cell.angle_gamma   90.00
#
_symmetry.space_group_name_H-M   'P 1'
#
loop_
_entity.id
_entity.type
_entity.pdbx_description
1 polymer ?
#
loop_
_entity_poly.entity_id
_entity_poly.type
_entity_poly.pdbx_seq_one_letter_code
_entity_poly.pdbx_strand_id
1 'polypeptide(L)'
;METYDLVVIGSGPAGQKAAIAAAKLGKRAAVVERRNMVGGVCINTGTVPSKTLREAVLYLTGLSQRELYGQSYQGEERHHRRRSVRAHDARDRQGDRRHPESARA
;
A
#
# COMPACT_ATOMS: atom_id res chain seq x y z
N MET A 1 -14.12 -14.58 -26.06
CA MET A 1 -13.60 -13.20 -25.88
C MET A 1 -13.79 -12.88 -24.41
N GLU A 2 -12.73 -12.48 -23.70
CA GLU A 2 -12.78 -12.23 -22.25
C GLU A 2 -13.40 -10.84 -21.97
N THR A 3 -14.50 -10.79 -21.22
CA THR A 3 -15.23 -9.55 -20.90
C THR A 3 -14.68 -8.89 -19.63
N TYR A 4 -14.14 -7.68 -19.68
CA TYR A 4 -13.68 -6.98 -18.47
C TYR A 4 -14.70 -5.94 -18.01
N ASP A 5 -14.90 -5.86 -16.69
CA ASP A 5 -15.77 -4.85 -16.07
C ASP A 5 -15.04 -3.50 -15.88
N LEU A 6 -13.70 -3.55 -15.76
CA LEU A 6 -12.86 -2.38 -15.57
C LEU A 6 -11.53 -2.56 -16.32
N VAL A 7 -11.10 -1.52 -17.03
CA VAL A 7 -9.75 -1.45 -17.60
C VAL A 7 -9.03 -0.25 -16.99
N VAL A 8 -7.91 -0.52 -16.32
CA VAL A 8 -7.05 0.50 -15.70
C VAL A 8 -5.84 0.73 -16.60
N ILE A 9 -5.64 1.96 -17.03
CA ILE A 9 -4.47 2.36 -17.82
C ILE A 9 -3.43 2.96 -16.88
N GLY A 10 -2.31 2.25 -16.72
CA GLY A 10 -1.19 2.59 -15.85
C GLY A 10 -1.14 1.72 -14.59
N SER A 11 0.02 1.12 -14.33
CA SER A 11 0.28 0.24 -13.18
C SER A 11 0.83 0.96 -11.95
N GLY A 12 0.68 2.29 -11.88
CA GLY A 12 1.11 3.08 -10.73
C GLY A 12 0.31 2.78 -9.45
N PRO A 13 0.68 3.37 -8.30
CA PRO A 13 0.05 3.08 -7.02
C PRO A 13 -1.49 3.26 -7.02
N ALA A 14 -1.99 4.29 -7.71
CA ALA A 14 -3.42 4.51 -7.86
C ALA A 14 -4.10 3.46 -8.74
N GLY A 15 -3.49 3.11 -9.88
CA GLY A 15 -4.05 2.12 -10.81
C GLY A 15 -4.11 0.72 -10.20
N GLN A 16 -3.04 0.30 -9.50
CA GLN A 16 -3.03 -0.96 -8.75
C GLN A 16 -4.10 -0.97 -7.66
N LYS A 17 -4.26 0.12 -6.88
CA LYS A 17 -5.33 0.21 -5.88
C LYS A 17 -6.72 0.13 -6.51
N ALA A 18 -6.95 0.80 -7.63
CA ALA A 18 -8.23 0.76 -8.35
C ALA A 18 -8.56 -0.66 -8.84
N ALA A 19 -7.60 -1.34 -9.46
CA ALA A 19 -7.77 -2.72 -9.93
C ALA A 19 -8.04 -3.70 -8.77
N ILE A 20 -7.28 -3.57 -7.67
CA ILE A 20 -7.49 -4.39 -6.47
C ILE A 20 -8.86 -4.12 -5.84
N ALA A 21 -9.28 -2.86 -5.77
CA ALA A 21 -10.60 -2.50 -5.25
C ALA A 21 -11.72 -3.12 -6.09
N ALA A 22 -11.62 -3.05 -7.42
CA ALA A 22 -12.58 -3.68 -8.32
C ALA A 22 -12.61 -5.21 -8.15
N ALA A 23 -11.45 -5.85 -8.09
CA ALA A 23 -11.35 -7.29 -7.84
C ALA A 23 -11.99 -7.71 -6.51
N LYS A 24 -11.79 -6.92 -5.45
CA LYS A 24 -12.44 -7.13 -4.14
C LYS A 24 -13.96 -7.00 -4.17
N LEU A 25 -14.51 -6.28 -5.13
CA LEU A 25 -15.95 -6.16 -5.38
C LEU A 25 -16.46 -7.23 -6.36
N GLY A 26 -15.65 -8.25 -6.67
CA GLY A 26 -16.00 -9.34 -7.58
C GLY A 26 -15.99 -8.96 -9.06
N LYS A 27 -15.37 -7.83 -9.42
CA LYS A 27 -15.26 -7.36 -10.80
C LYS A 27 -14.00 -7.89 -11.48
N ARG A 28 -14.11 -8.22 -12.76
CA ARG A 28 -12.98 -8.59 -13.61
C ARG A 28 -12.27 -7.34 -14.10
N ALA A 29 -11.10 -7.03 -13.52
CA ALA A 29 -10.29 -5.87 -13.87
C ALA A 29 -9.07 -6.25 -14.71
N ALA A 30 -8.80 -5.49 -15.77
CA ALA A 30 -7.54 -5.54 -16.53
C ALA A 30 -6.69 -4.32 -16.19
N VAL A 31 -5.38 -4.50 -16.06
CA VAL A 31 -4.41 -3.40 -15.93
C VAL A 31 -3.51 -3.40 -17.15
N VAL A 32 -3.36 -2.25 -17.79
CA VAL A 32 -2.51 -2.06 -18.97
C VAL A 32 -1.38 -1.12 -18.62
N GLU A 33 -0.15 -1.56 -18.86
CA GLU A 33 1.04 -0.74 -18.69
C GLU A 33 1.83 -0.72 -20.00
N ARG A 34 2.36 0.44 -20.36
CA ARG A 34 3.16 0.58 -21.59
C ARG A 34 4.56 0.05 -21.42
N ARG A 35 5.14 0.22 -20.22
CA ARG A 35 6.50 -0.22 -19.91
C ARG A 35 6.53 -1.71 -19.58
N ASN A 36 7.66 -2.36 -19.82
CA ASN A 36 7.89 -3.76 -19.41
C ASN A 36 8.08 -3.92 -17.89
N MET A 37 7.83 -2.87 -17.09
CA MET A 37 7.95 -2.86 -15.64
C MET A 37 6.67 -2.30 -15.03
N VAL A 38 6.09 -3.05 -14.09
CA VAL A 38 4.89 -2.64 -13.34
C VAL A 38 5.25 -1.73 -12.16
N GLY A 39 4.29 -0.98 -11.63
CA GLY A 39 4.45 -0.14 -10.44
C GLY A 39 4.56 1.37 -10.71
N GLY A 40 4.59 1.76 -12.00
CA GLY A 40 4.63 3.15 -12.43
C GLY A 40 5.84 3.93 -11.93
N VAL A 41 5.71 5.25 -11.88
CA VAL A 41 6.83 6.17 -11.53
C VAL A 41 7.28 5.99 -10.09
N CYS A 42 6.35 5.88 -9.14
CA CYS A 42 6.67 5.83 -7.70
C CYS A 42 7.71 4.75 -7.37
N ILE A 43 7.54 3.55 -7.95
CA ILE A 43 8.40 2.39 -7.69
C ILE A 43 9.66 2.42 -8.56
N ASN A 44 9.51 2.72 -9.85
CA ASN A 44 10.61 2.47 -10.80
C ASN A 44 11.56 3.66 -10.98
N THR A 45 11.07 4.89 -10.91
CA THR A 45 11.86 6.08 -11.29
C THR A 45 11.60 7.31 -10.42
N GLY A 46 10.86 7.15 -9.31
CA GLY A 46 10.29 8.26 -8.55
C GLY A 46 10.66 8.15 -7.09
N THR A 47 9.63 8.12 -6.25
CA THR A 47 9.75 8.25 -4.80
C THR A 47 10.66 7.19 -4.18
N VAL A 48 10.49 5.91 -4.52
CA VAL A 48 11.28 4.85 -3.88
C VAL A 48 12.78 4.98 -4.23
N PRO A 49 13.20 5.01 -5.51
CA PRO A 49 14.63 5.17 -5.83
C PRO A 49 15.22 6.48 -5.30
N SER A 50 14.46 7.58 -5.37
CA SER A 50 14.94 8.89 -4.90
C SER A 50 15.17 8.91 -3.39
N LYS A 51 14.28 8.29 -2.61
CA LYS A 51 14.41 8.22 -1.15
C LYS A 51 15.53 7.25 -0.74
N THR A 52 15.64 6.10 -1.40
CA THR A 52 16.73 5.15 -1.14
C THR A 52 18.09 5.77 -1.47
N LEU A 53 18.22 6.46 -2.60
CA LEU A 53 19.47 7.12 -2.97
C LEU A 53 19.84 8.23 -1.99
N ARG A 54 18.88 9.07 -1.59
CA ARG A 54 19.11 10.11 -0.58
C ARG A 54 19.64 9.51 0.72
N GLU A 55 19.04 8.42 1.18
CA GLU A 55 19.47 7.74 2.41
C GLU A 55 20.88 7.14 2.27
N ALA A 56 21.17 6.51 1.13
CA ALA A 56 22.51 5.99 0.84
C ALA A 56 23.57 7.09 0.88
N VAL A 57 23.28 8.27 0.32
CA VAL A 57 24.17 9.44 0.37
C VAL A 57 24.36 9.93 1.81
N LEU A 58 23.28 10.06 2.59
CA LEU A 58 23.37 10.48 4.00
C LEU A 58 24.20 9.51 4.85
N TYR A 59 24.05 8.21 4.58
CA TYR A 59 24.81 7.16 5.25
C TYR A 59 26.30 7.23 4.88
N LEU A 60 26.64 7.31 3.59
CA LEU A 60 28.03 7.33 3.11
C LEU A 60 28.80 8.60 3.49
N THR A 61 28.11 9.75 3.54
CA THR A 61 28.73 11.04 3.87
C THR A 61 28.81 11.31 5.37
N GLY A 62 28.26 10.44 6.21
CA GLY A 62 28.18 10.66 7.67
C GLY A 62 27.23 11.79 8.08
N LEU A 63 26.49 12.38 7.13
CA LEU A 63 25.48 13.42 7.40
C LEU A 63 24.24 12.86 8.13
N SER A 64 24.05 11.53 8.12
CA SER A 64 23.03 10.84 8.91
C SER A 64 23.13 11.10 10.42
N GLN A 65 24.34 11.42 10.92
CA GLN A 65 24.61 11.65 12.34
C GLN A 65 24.37 13.10 12.81
N ARG A 66 24.19 14.08 11.91
CA ARG A 66 24.26 15.50 12.32
C ARG A 66 22.97 16.32 12.24
N GLU A 67 21.99 16.05 11.38
CA GLU A 67 20.96 17.10 11.15
C GLU A 67 19.50 16.69 10.89
N LEU A 68 19.10 15.41 10.89
CA LEU A 68 17.69 15.04 10.59
C LEU A 68 16.87 14.49 11.75
N TYR A 69 17.50 14.01 12.84
CA TYR A 69 16.80 13.61 14.07
C TYR A 69 17.09 14.55 15.27
N GLY A 70 17.75 15.69 15.03
CA GLY A 70 18.27 16.57 16.09
C GLY A 70 17.28 17.56 16.72
N GLN A 71 16.06 17.76 16.21
CA GLN A 71 15.14 18.80 16.73
C GLN A 71 13.63 18.48 16.64
N SER A 72 13.19 17.26 16.32
CA SER A 72 11.74 17.00 16.14
C SER A 72 11.13 15.87 17.00
N TYR A 73 11.93 15.16 17.80
CA TYR A 73 11.44 14.08 18.68
C TYR A 73 11.55 14.36 20.19
N GLN A 74 11.89 15.59 20.62
CA GLN A 74 11.89 15.94 22.05
C GLN A 74 10.56 16.55 22.56
N GLY A 75 9.45 16.38 21.83
CA GLY A 75 8.20 17.10 22.12
C GLY A 75 6.99 16.29 22.60
N GLU A 76 6.91 14.96 22.39
CA GLU A 76 5.61 14.25 22.56
C GLU A 76 5.60 13.08 23.56
N GLU A 77 6.71 12.79 24.24
CA GLU A 77 6.76 11.68 25.21
C GLU A 77 6.24 12.04 26.62
N ARG A 78 5.82 13.29 26.87
CA ARG A 78 5.31 13.69 28.20
C ARG A 78 3.79 13.67 28.37
N HIS A 79 2.99 13.33 27.35
CA HIS A 79 1.54 13.48 27.46
C HIS A 79 0.68 12.33 26.91
N HIS A 80 1.13 11.09 27.02
CA HIS A 80 0.25 9.95 26.75
C HIS A 80 0.30 8.85 27.82
N ARG A 81 0.50 9.23 29.08
CA ARG A 81 0.36 8.33 30.24
C ARG A 81 -1.08 8.18 30.75
N ARG A 82 -2.11 8.52 29.95
CA ARG A 82 -3.52 8.54 30.39
C ARG A 82 -4.59 7.98 29.45
N ARG A 83 -4.25 7.35 28.32
CA ARG A 83 -5.27 6.71 27.45
C ARG A 83 -4.89 5.28 27.05
N SER A 84 -4.40 4.52 28.01
CA SER A 84 -4.48 3.06 27.95
C SER A 84 -5.91 2.65 28.31
N VAL A 85 -6.57 1.93 27.41
CA VAL A 85 -7.74 1.03 27.58
C VAL A 85 -8.79 1.33 26.49
N ARG A 86 -9.09 0.28 25.70
CA ARG A 86 -10.07 0.16 24.59
C ARG A 86 -9.50 0.26 23.18
N ALA A 87 -8.73 -0.76 22.78
CA ALA A 87 -8.73 -1.24 21.39
C ALA A 87 -8.12 -2.66 21.31
N HIS A 88 -8.59 -3.56 22.17
CA HIS A 88 -8.34 -5.00 22.03
C HIS A 88 -9.70 -5.69 22.04
N ASP A 89 -10.44 -5.61 20.93
CA ASP A 89 -11.36 -6.67 20.52
C ASP A 89 -11.95 -6.35 19.14
N ALA A 90 -11.61 -7.14 18.12
CA ALA A 90 -12.36 -7.29 16.86
C ALA A 90 -11.63 -8.20 15.84
N ARG A 91 -10.76 -9.11 16.30
CA ARG A 91 -10.21 -10.18 15.45
C ARG A 91 -10.43 -11.50 16.14
N ASP A 92 -11.66 -11.99 16.04
CA ASP A 92 -11.97 -13.41 15.92
C ASP A 92 -13.49 -13.59 15.93
N ARG A 93 -14.05 -13.99 14.78
CA ARG A 93 -15.15 -14.96 14.68
C ARG A 93 -15.55 -15.19 13.22
N GLN A 94 -15.48 -16.48 12.85
CA GLN A 94 -16.27 -17.18 11.85
C GLN A 94 -16.11 -16.75 10.38
N GLY A 95 -15.56 -17.55 9.46
CA GLY A 95 -15.55 -19.01 9.39
C GLY A 95 -16.80 -19.53 8.68
N ASP A 96 -16.59 -20.16 7.53
CA ASP A 96 -17.47 -21.12 6.82
C ASP A 96 -18.89 -20.64 6.46
N ARG A 97 -19.09 -20.23 5.19
CA ARG A 97 -20.31 -20.58 4.45
C ARG A 97 -19.98 -20.93 3.00
N ARG A 98 -19.90 -22.24 2.78
CA ARG A 98 -20.06 -22.91 1.49
C ARG A 98 -21.24 -22.30 0.69
N HIS A 99 -20.99 -22.01 -0.58
CA HIS A 99 -22.01 -21.74 -1.58
C HIS A 99 -22.80 -23.02 -1.86
N PRO A 100 -24.15 -23.05 -1.76
CA PRO A 100 -24.92 -24.12 -2.39
C PRO A 100 -25.01 -23.84 -3.89
N GLU A 101 -24.66 -24.85 -4.67
CA GLU A 101 -24.79 -24.91 -6.12
C GLU A 101 -26.24 -24.64 -6.53
N SER A 102 -26.39 -23.74 -7.49
CA SER A 102 -27.62 -23.46 -8.19
C SER A 102 -27.99 -24.63 -9.09
N ALA A 103 -29.07 -25.35 -8.72
CA ALA A 103 -29.91 -26.05 -9.67
C ALA A 103 -30.32 -25.09 -10.79
N ARG A 104 -29.88 -25.36 -12.02
CA ARG A 104 -30.48 -25.00 -13.33
C ARG A 104 -29.45 -25.20 -14.43
N ALA A 105 -29.47 -26.38 -15.05
CA ALA A 105 -29.28 -26.65 -16.48
C ALA A 105 -29.25 -28.17 -16.66
#